data_AF-A0A914S712-F1
#
_entry.id   AF-A0A914S712-F1
#
_cell.length_a   1.000
_cell.length_b   1.000
_cell.length_c   1.000
_cell.angle_alpha   90.00
_cell.angle_beta   90.00
_cell.angle_gamma   90.00
#
_symmetry.space_group_name_H-M   'P 1'
#
loop_
_entity.id
_entity.type
_entity.pdbx_description
1 polymer ?
#
loop_
_entity_poly.entity_id
_entity_poly.type
_entity_poly.pdbx_seq_one_letter_code
_entity_poly.pdbx_strand_id
1 'polypeptide(L)'
;MREILVFCVVAILQATGNPFGYMALSDVNSCLLQLHQQLDNKLTTTTSGIVGVGFDDLTNEITLPIFATTFYKCKTTPDGHFLIPDNVLAVPIQEVFIDRSARSYKSYDDVEKERIKDNRHDINGFVGGGTFAKGNQETKKYFSDKNTMMFEVKIGYKAFIFIAEDTELDNAFRGKIDDIIESLDRNLTILAKYQAECIIRDYGTHIVNCGDPQKQTLCPFVFYRNIYS
;
A
#
# COMPACT_ATOMS: atom_id res chain seq x y z
N MET A 1 -44.11 12.95 1.48
CA MET A 1 -42.88 13.29 2.23
C MET A 1 -42.06 12.01 2.34
N ARG A 2 -40.93 11.94 1.63
CA ARG A 2 -40.05 10.75 1.65
C ARG A 2 -38.91 11.05 2.61
N GLU A 3 -38.77 10.23 3.65
CA GLU A 3 -37.66 10.30 4.58
C GLU A 3 -36.36 9.96 3.84
N ILE A 4 -35.47 10.95 3.73
CA ILE A 4 -34.12 10.76 3.22
C ILE A 4 -33.30 10.28 4.42
N LEU A 5 -33.11 8.97 4.55
CA LEU A 5 -32.09 8.43 5.44
C LEU A 5 -30.71 8.78 4.86
N VAL A 6 -30.13 9.88 5.32
CA VAL A 6 -28.73 10.23 5.09
C VAL A 6 -27.88 9.32 5.96
N PHE A 7 -27.45 8.18 5.42
CA PHE A 7 -26.35 7.43 6.02
C PHE A 7 -25.05 8.14 5.63
N CYS A 8 -24.54 8.96 6.56
CA CYS A 8 -23.14 9.37 6.55
C CYS A 8 -22.29 8.11 6.71
N VAL A 9 -21.82 7.55 5.60
CA VAL A 9 -20.65 6.69 5.62
C VAL A 9 -19.47 7.61 5.84
N VAL A 10 -19.26 8.00 7.11
CA VAL A 10 -17.92 8.38 7.53
C VAL A 10 -17.11 7.12 7.33
N ALA A 11 -16.38 7.04 6.22
CA ALA A 11 -15.28 6.11 6.09
C ALA A 11 -14.27 6.54 7.15
N ILE A 12 -14.52 6.13 8.39
CA ILE A 12 -13.48 6.08 9.39
C ILE A 12 -12.50 5.10 8.77
N LEU A 13 -11.33 5.60 8.36
CA LEU A 13 -10.12 4.79 8.21
C LEU A 13 -9.82 4.23 9.61
N GLN A 14 -10.63 3.26 10.05
CA GLN A 14 -10.32 2.42 11.19
C GLN A 14 -9.25 1.49 10.71
N ALA A 15 -8.03 1.78 11.14
CA ALA A 15 -7.02 0.83 11.55
C ALA A 15 -7.37 -0.60 11.11
N THR A 16 -6.96 -0.96 9.90
CA THR A 16 -6.76 -2.37 9.61
C THR A 16 -5.64 -2.80 10.53
N GLY A 17 -5.96 -3.76 11.42
CA GLY A 17 -5.06 -4.24 12.45
C GLY A 17 -3.70 -4.58 11.85
N ASN A 18 -2.64 -4.17 12.55
CA ASN A 18 -1.25 -4.40 12.19
C ASN A 18 -1.05 -5.80 11.57
N PRO A 19 -0.83 -5.90 10.26
CA PRO A 19 -0.33 -7.13 9.65
C PRO A 19 1.19 -7.27 9.86
N PHE A 20 1.82 -6.30 10.54
CA PHE A 20 3.27 -6.15 10.74
C PHE A 20 3.89 -7.16 11.74
N GLY A 21 3.51 -8.44 11.64
CA GLY A 21 4.00 -9.53 12.50
C GLY A 21 5.39 -10.06 12.15
N TYR A 22 6.06 -9.54 11.12
CA TYR A 22 7.37 -10.02 10.67
C TYR A 22 8.38 -8.87 10.63
N MET A 23 8.69 -8.32 11.79
CA MET A 23 9.77 -7.35 11.97
C MET A 23 10.84 -7.99 12.83
N ALA A 24 12.13 -7.73 12.54
CA ALA A 24 13.19 -7.95 13.51
C ALA A 24 12.99 -6.94 14.65
N LEU A 25 12.11 -7.28 15.60
CA LEU A 25 11.72 -6.44 16.74
C LEU A 25 12.94 -5.96 17.54
N SER A 26 14.05 -6.69 17.51
CA SER A 26 15.31 -6.33 18.18
C SER A 26 15.87 -5.00 17.68
N ASP A 27 15.94 -4.82 16.37
CA ASP A 27 16.68 -3.72 15.75
C ASP A 27 15.90 -2.42 15.88
N VAL A 28 14.59 -2.51 15.67
CA VAL A 28 13.65 -1.41 15.87
C VAL A 28 13.66 -0.97 17.33
N ASN A 29 13.54 -1.89 18.28
CA ASN A 29 13.55 -1.54 19.71
C ASN A 29 14.88 -0.91 20.13
N SER A 30 16.01 -1.38 19.57
CA SER A 30 17.32 -0.77 19.81
C SER A 30 17.37 0.68 19.33
N CYS A 31 16.90 0.96 18.11
CA CYS A 31 16.85 2.33 17.58
C CYS A 31 15.86 3.22 18.34
N LEU A 32 14.68 2.72 18.70
CA LEU A 32 13.70 3.48 19.48
C LEU A 32 14.30 3.92 20.83
N LEU A 33 15.04 3.03 21.51
CA LEU A 33 15.73 3.37 22.76
C LEU A 33 16.80 4.45 22.58
N GLN A 34 17.61 4.37 21.52
CA GLN A 34 18.63 5.37 21.21
C GLN A 34 18.01 6.74 20.86
N LEU A 35 16.98 6.73 20.02
CA LEU A 35 16.36 7.94 19.49
C LEU A 35 15.48 8.66 20.51
N HIS A 36 14.83 7.95 21.44
CA HIS A 36 14.08 8.59 22.53
C HIS A 36 14.97 9.52 23.38
N GLN A 37 16.25 9.19 23.54
CA GLN A 37 17.21 10.02 24.29
C GLN A 37 17.67 11.25 23.49
N GLN A 38 17.62 11.21 22.16
CA GLN A 38 18.14 12.26 21.27
C GLN A 38 17.08 13.21 20.73
N LEU A 39 15.82 12.78 20.62
CA LEU A 39 14.74 13.51 19.97
C LEU A 39 13.68 14.06 20.95
N ASP A 40 13.99 14.18 22.24
CA ASP A 40 13.07 14.70 23.27
C ASP A 40 11.66 14.06 23.21
N ASN A 41 11.58 12.73 23.01
CA ASN A 41 10.32 11.98 22.85
C ASN A 41 9.44 12.38 21.63
N LYS A 42 10.00 13.04 20.62
CA LYS A 42 9.27 13.44 19.40
C LYS A 42 8.99 12.27 18.44
N LEU A 43 9.75 11.18 18.56
CA LEU A 43 9.59 9.97 17.74
C LEU A 43 8.30 9.26 18.13
N THR A 44 7.34 9.17 17.20
CA THR A 44 5.98 8.71 17.54
C THR A 44 5.66 7.34 16.95
N THR A 45 6.20 7.00 15.76
CA THR A 45 5.79 5.79 15.01
C THR A 45 6.87 5.30 14.04
N THR A 46 6.90 3.99 13.75
CA THR A 46 7.70 3.37 12.68
C THR A 46 6.93 3.32 11.36
N THR A 47 7.58 3.57 10.23
CA THR A 47 6.96 3.53 8.87
C THR A 47 7.13 2.19 8.16
N SER A 48 7.46 1.13 8.91
CA SER A 48 7.63 -0.21 8.35
C SER A 48 6.40 -0.66 7.57
N GLY A 49 6.61 -1.28 6.42
CA GLY A 49 5.56 -1.89 5.60
C GLY A 49 4.72 -0.93 4.77
N ILE A 50 5.23 0.28 4.51
CA ILE A 50 4.66 1.19 3.49
C ILE A 50 5.32 0.96 2.12
N VAL A 51 6.60 0.57 2.11
CA VAL A 51 7.40 0.37 0.89
C VAL A 51 8.13 -0.96 0.99
N GLY A 52 8.36 -1.62 -0.14
CA GLY A 52 9.03 -2.91 -0.24
C GLY A 52 8.18 -4.11 0.16
N VAL A 53 6.87 -3.91 0.23
CA VAL A 53 5.87 -4.95 0.49
C VAL A 53 5.11 -5.28 -0.78
N GLY A 54 4.60 -6.50 -0.84
CA GLY A 54 3.67 -6.90 -1.87
C GLY A 54 2.31 -6.22 -1.73
N PHE A 55 1.58 -6.17 -2.83
CA PHE A 55 0.26 -5.56 -2.93
C PHE A 55 -0.64 -6.39 -3.84
N ASP A 56 -1.79 -6.81 -3.31
CA ASP A 56 -2.84 -7.42 -4.11
C ASP A 56 -3.77 -6.32 -4.64
N ASP A 57 -3.62 -5.99 -5.92
CA ASP A 57 -4.41 -4.97 -6.58
C ASP A 57 -5.91 -5.30 -6.60
N LEU A 58 -6.34 -6.57 -6.59
CA LEU A 58 -7.77 -6.90 -6.63
C LEU A 58 -8.48 -6.56 -5.31
N THR A 59 -7.84 -6.90 -4.20
CA THR A 59 -8.36 -6.67 -2.84
C THR A 59 -7.94 -5.32 -2.27
N ASN A 60 -6.97 -4.65 -2.88
CA ASN A 60 -6.36 -3.41 -2.41
C ASN A 60 -5.73 -3.58 -1.01
N GLU A 61 -5.05 -4.72 -0.81
CA GLU A 61 -4.43 -5.10 0.46
C GLU A 61 -2.91 -5.27 0.33
N ILE A 62 -2.19 -4.86 1.37
CA ILE A 62 -0.76 -5.10 1.53
C ILE A 62 -0.56 -6.57 1.93
N THR A 63 0.42 -7.23 1.30
CA THR A 63 0.75 -8.63 1.53
C THR A 63 2.14 -8.76 2.19
N LEU A 64 2.87 -9.86 1.93
CA LEU A 64 4.16 -10.10 2.56
C LEU A 64 5.28 -9.17 2.05
N PRO A 65 6.32 -8.92 2.88
CA PRO A 65 7.50 -8.16 2.46
C PRO A 65 8.23 -8.82 1.29
N ILE A 66 8.59 -8.03 0.27
CA ILE A 66 9.38 -8.50 -0.87
C ILE A 66 10.84 -8.03 -0.73
N PHE A 67 11.04 -6.84 -0.18
CA PHE A 67 12.37 -6.31 0.12
C PHE A 67 12.75 -6.54 1.57
N ALA A 68 14.03 -6.82 1.79
CA ALA A 68 14.61 -6.89 3.11
C ALA A 68 14.44 -5.52 3.80
N THR A 69 13.86 -5.53 5.00
CA THR A 69 13.60 -4.32 5.78
C THR A 69 14.52 -4.32 6.99
N THR A 70 15.43 -3.35 7.06
CA THR A 70 16.41 -3.22 8.14
C THR A 70 16.39 -1.81 8.72
N PHE A 71 16.82 -1.69 9.99
CA PHE A 71 16.79 -0.42 10.73
C PHE A 71 18.12 -0.12 11.44
N TYR A 72 19.23 -0.78 11.09
CA TYR A 72 20.50 -0.63 11.81
C TYR A 72 21.11 0.77 11.72
N LYS A 73 20.73 1.59 10.72
CA LYS A 73 21.20 2.99 10.64
C LYS A 73 20.32 3.95 11.44
N CYS A 74 19.23 3.46 12.05
CA CYS A 74 18.25 4.25 12.80
C CYS A 74 17.79 5.52 12.04
N LYS A 75 17.58 5.42 10.72
CA LYS A 75 17.18 6.58 9.89
C LYS A 75 15.81 7.08 10.31
N THR A 76 15.63 8.39 10.27
CA THR A 76 14.34 9.03 10.49
C THR A 76 13.95 9.92 9.31
N THR A 77 12.68 10.31 9.26
CA THR A 77 12.23 11.42 8.41
C THR A 77 12.97 12.71 8.79
N PRO A 78 13.14 13.67 7.85
CA PRO A 78 13.83 14.94 8.13
C PRO A 78 13.29 15.74 9.33
N ASP A 79 12.01 15.58 9.67
CA ASP A 79 11.36 16.22 10.82
C ASP A 79 11.53 15.45 12.15
N GLY A 80 12.13 14.25 12.11
CA GLY A 80 12.39 13.36 13.24
C GLY A 80 11.16 12.61 13.76
N HIS A 81 10.02 12.67 13.08
CA HIS A 81 8.77 12.09 13.60
C HIS A 81 8.64 10.58 13.35
N PHE A 82 9.24 10.07 12.27
CA PHE A 82 9.10 8.68 11.87
C PHE A 82 10.45 7.98 11.74
N LEU A 83 10.54 6.75 12.26
CA LEU A 83 11.64 5.83 11.94
C LEU A 83 11.38 5.21 10.56
N ILE A 84 12.40 5.24 9.69
CA ILE A 84 12.32 4.75 8.32
C ILE A 84 13.33 3.61 8.10
N PRO A 85 13.01 2.61 7.26
CA PRO A 85 13.97 1.57 6.91
C PRO A 85 15.24 2.12 6.25
N ASP A 86 16.33 1.37 6.36
CA ASP A 86 17.64 1.78 5.86
C ASP A 86 17.66 1.95 4.33
N ASN A 87 16.88 1.12 3.64
CA ASN A 87 16.64 1.07 2.20
C ASN A 87 15.45 1.92 1.75
N VAL A 88 15.02 2.89 2.56
CA VAL A 88 13.93 3.81 2.20
C VAL A 88 14.40 5.26 2.33
N LEU A 89 14.07 6.06 1.31
CA LEU A 89 14.22 7.50 1.30
C LEU A 89 12.89 8.17 1.64
N ALA A 90 12.93 9.17 2.52
CA ALA A 90 11.79 10.02 2.85
C ALA A 90 11.94 11.39 2.18
N VAL A 91 11.11 11.68 1.18
CA VAL A 91 11.13 12.95 0.46
C VAL A 91 10.03 13.87 1.01
N PRO A 92 10.37 15.02 1.63
CA PRO A 92 9.38 15.98 2.10
C PRO A 92 8.67 16.65 0.93
N ILE A 93 7.35 16.81 1.04
CA ILE A 93 6.56 17.59 0.08
C ILE A 93 6.53 19.03 0.57
N GLN A 94 7.10 19.96 -0.21
CA GLN A 94 7.31 21.35 0.20
C GLN A 94 6.02 22.14 0.41
N GLU A 95 4.94 21.77 -0.27
CA GLU A 95 3.61 22.36 -0.09
C GLU A 95 2.67 21.28 0.45
N VAL A 96 2.17 21.45 1.68
CA VAL A 96 1.17 20.54 2.27
C VAL A 96 -0.09 20.61 1.43
N PHE A 97 -0.23 19.66 0.51
CA PHE A 97 -1.40 19.57 -0.35
C PHE A 97 -2.54 18.95 0.44
N ILE A 98 -3.53 19.77 0.82
CA ILE A 98 -4.78 19.27 1.37
C ILE A 98 -5.69 18.89 0.20
N ASP A 99 -5.70 17.61 -0.13
CA ASP A 99 -6.58 17.08 -1.16
C ASP A 99 -8.01 17.00 -0.62
N ARG A 100 -8.88 17.90 -1.08
CA ARG A 100 -10.29 17.97 -0.67
C ARG A 100 -11.16 17.60 -1.87
N SER A 101 -11.85 16.48 -1.78
CA SER A 101 -12.84 16.09 -2.79
C SER A 101 -14.19 15.83 -2.15
N ALA A 102 -15.26 16.38 -2.72
CA ALA A 102 -16.63 16.02 -2.37
C ALA A 102 -17.34 15.52 -3.63
N ARG A 103 -17.81 14.27 -3.60
CA ARG A 103 -18.45 13.59 -4.73
C ARG A 103 -19.78 12.98 -4.30
N SER A 104 -20.74 12.91 -5.20
CA SER A 104 -22.03 12.25 -4.98
C SER A 104 -22.30 11.25 -6.09
N TYR A 105 -22.74 10.05 -5.72
CA TYR A 105 -22.98 8.95 -6.65
C TYR A 105 -24.42 8.47 -6.51
N LYS A 106 -25.08 8.26 -7.65
CA LYS A 106 -26.46 7.77 -7.72
C LYS A 106 -26.55 6.28 -8.01
N SER A 107 -25.46 5.69 -8.48
CA SER A 107 -25.36 4.26 -8.79
C SER A 107 -23.97 3.74 -8.44
N TYR A 108 -23.85 2.42 -8.29
CA TYR A 108 -22.56 1.76 -8.12
C TYR A 108 -21.66 1.93 -9.36
N ASP A 109 -22.23 1.90 -10.58
CA ASP A 109 -21.47 2.13 -11.82
C ASP A 109 -20.78 3.49 -11.84
N ASP A 110 -21.38 4.53 -11.26
CA ASP A 110 -20.76 5.86 -11.14
C ASP A 110 -19.54 5.81 -10.20
N VAL A 111 -19.63 5.04 -9.11
CA VAL A 111 -18.53 4.83 -8.17
C VAL A 111 -17.40 4.08 -8.85
N GLU A 112 -17.72 2.99 -9.56
CA GLU A 112 -16.74 2.15 -10.23
C GLU A 112 -16.00 2.92 -11.33
N LYS A 113 -16.72 3.71 -12.14
CA LYS A 113 -16.09 4.58 -13.16
C LYS A 113 -15.11 5.58 -12.58
N GLU A 114 -15.44 6.20 -11.44
CA GLU A 114 -14.53 7.15 -10.79
C GLU A 114 -13.34 6.44 -10.12
N ARG A 115 -13.56 5.30 -9.45
CA ARG A 115 -12.46 4.51 -8.86
C ARG A 115 -11.50 3.99 -9.90
N ILE A 116 -12.00 3.54 -11.05
CA ILE A 116 -11.18 3.14 -12.20
C ILE A 116 -10.34 4.32 -12.70
N LYS A 117 -10.88 5.55 -12.76
CA LYS A 117 -10.09 6.73 -13.15
C LYS A 117 -8.99 7.03 -12.13
N ASP A 118 -9.30 6.93 -10.84
CA ASP A 118 -8.37 7.22 -9.75
C ASP A 118 -7.28 6.12 -9.61
N ASN A 119 -7.58 4.86 -9.98
CA ASN A 119 -6.75 3.68 -9.73
C ASN A 119 -6.45 2.87 -11.01
N ARG A 120 -6.07 3.54 -12.11
CA ARG A 120 -5.73 2.88 -13.38
C ARG A 120 -4.43 2.07 -13.29
N HIS A 121 -4.56 0.81 -12.89
CA HIS A 121 -3.57 -0.23 -13.15
C HIS A 121 -4.02 -1.02 -14.39
N ASP A 122 -3.74 -0.49 -15.58
CA ASP A 122 -4.06 -1.18 -16.83
C ASP A 122 -2.97 -2.22 -17.14
N ILE A 123 -3.29 -3.50 -16.91
CA ILE A 123 -2.47 -4.62 -17.36
C ILE A 123 -3.26 -5.39 -18.42
N ASN A 124 -2.86 -5.26 -19.68
CA ASN A 124 -3.41 -6.01 -20.82
C ASN A 124 -4.95 -5.97 -20.91
N GLY A 125 -5.58 -4.83 -20.63
CA GLY A 125 -7.03 -4.67 -20.72
C GLY A 125 -7.81 -5.20 -19.51
N PHE A 126 -7.15 -5.67 -18.46
CA PHE A 126 -7.80 -5.89 -17.17
C PHE A 126 -7.84 -4.58 -16.39
N VAL A 127 -9.05 -4.04 -16.24
CA VAL A 127 -9.32 -2.85 -15.43
C VAL A 127 -10.15 -3.31 -14.23
N GLY A 128 -9.48 -3.58 -13.11
CA GLY A 128 -10.14 -4.19 -11.95
C GLY A 128 -9.51 -3.93 -10.60
N GLY A 129 -8.54 -3.01 -10.50
CA GLY A 129 -7.91 -2.65 -9.23
C GLY A 129 -8.95 -2.23 -8.18
N GLY A 130 -8.91 -2.87 -7.03
CA GLY A 130 -9.78 -2.65 -5.87
C GLY A 130 -11.20 -3.20 -6.02
N THR A 131 -11.52 -3.94 -7.08
CA THR A 131 -12.89 -4.46 -7.29
C THR A 131 -13.33 -5.44 -6.21
N PHE A 132 -12.42 -6.23 -5.65
CA PHE A 132 -12.68 -7.17 -4.56
C PHE A 132 -12.36 -6.59 -3.17
N ALA A 133 -11.92 -5.34 -3.10
CA ALA A 133 -11.70 -4.67 -1.83
C ALA A 133 -12.98 -4.63 -0.98
N LYS A 134 -12.83 -4.84 0.33
CA LYS A 134 -13.97 -4.89 1.27
C LYS A 134 -14.89 -3.68 1.14
N GLY A 135 -14.32 -2.47 1.11
CA GLY A 135 -15.10 -1.24 0.96
C GLY A 135 -15.84 -1.15 -0.38
N ASN A 136 -15.28 -1.74 -1.45
CA ASN A 136 -15.94 -1.80 -2.75
C ASN A 136 -17.12 -2.80 -2.74
N GLN A 137 -16.93 -3.98 -2.15
CA GLN A 137 -17.98 -4.99 -1.98
C GLN A 137 -19.13 -4.49 -1.11
N GLU A 138 -18.82 -3.79 -0.01
CA GLU A 138 -19.83 -3.16 0.85
C GLU A 138 -20.60 -2.08 0.09
N THR A 139 -19.90 -1.21 -0.65
CA THR A 139 -20.55 -0.18 -1.49
C THR A 139 -21.52 -0.82 -2.49
N LYS A 140 -21.08 -1.87 -3.19
CA LYS A 140 -21.89 -2.61 -4.16
C LYS A 140 -23.16 -3.19 -3.53
N LYS A 141 -23.02 -3.78 -2.33
CA LYS A 141 -24.14 -4.31 -1.56
C LYS A 141 -25.15 -3.22 -1.20
N TYR A 142 -24.71 -2.05 -0.72
CA TYR A 142 -25.61 -0.96 -0.37
C TYR A 142 -26.43 -0.43 -1.55
N PHE A 143 -25.82 -0.29 -2.73
CA PHE A 143 -26.53 0.14 -3.94
C PHE A 143 -27.47 -0.94 -4.50
N SER A 144 -27.17 -2.22 -4.29
CA SER A 144 -27.99 -3.35 -4.75
C SER A 144 -29.21 -3.58 -3.85
N ASP A 145 -29.00 -3.49 -2.53
CA ASP A 145 -30.04 -3.80 -1.53
C ASP A 145 -30.99 -2.61 -1.28
N LYS A 146 -30.56 -1.38 -1.58
CA LYS A 146 -31.27 -0.16 -1.21
C LYS A 146 -31.21 0.88 -2.32
N ASN A 147 -32.32 1.57 -2.55
CA ASN A 147 -32.36 2.78 -3.38
C ASN A 147 -31.65 3.94 -2.67
N THR A 148 -30.32 3.95 -2.73
CA THR A 148 -29.44 4.82 -1.97
C THR A 148 -28.62 5.73 -2.87
N MET A 149 -28.24 6.87 -2.32
CA MET A 149 -27.25 7.77 -2.89
C MET A 149 -26.05 7.79 -1.95
N MET A 150 -24.85 7.84 -2.50
CA MET A 150 -23.61 7.92 -1.72
C MET A 150 -23.02 9.31 -1.84
N PHE A 151 -22.58 9.87 -0.72
CA PHE A 151 -21.74 11.06 -0.67
C PHE A 151 -20.37 10.68 -0.14
N GLU A 152 -19.33 11.01 -0.89
CA GLU A 152 -17.94 10.77 -0.54
C GLU A 152 -17.26 12.11 -0.30
N VAL A 153 -16.68 12.28 0.89
CA VAL A 153 -15.83 13.43 1.21
C VAL A 153 -14.45 12.89 1.57
N LYS A 154 -13.41 13.32 0.85
CA LYS A 154 -12.01 12.99 1.13
C LYS A 154 -11.27 14.25 1.54
N ILE A 155 -10.51 14.15 2.61
CA ILE A 155 -9.52 15.13 3.03
C ILE A 155 -8.22 14.37 3.24
N GLY A 156 -7.22 14.63 2.41
CA GLY A 156 -5.91 14.00 2.50
C GLY A 156 -4.83 15.01 2.84
N TYR A 157 -3.93 14.66 3.75
CA TYR A 157 -2.71 15.40 4.01
C TYR A 157 -1.54 14.59 3.47
N LYS A 158 -0.64 15.23 2.71
CA LYS A 158 0.59 14.58 2.23
C LYS A 158 1.79 15.36 2.76
N ALA A 159 2.59 14.72 3.60
CA ALA A 159 3.79 15.32 4.19
C ALA A 159 5.08 14.74 3.58
N PHE A 160 5.09 13.43 3.32
CA PHE A 160 6.25 12.71 2.81
C PHE A 160 5.85 11.72 1.73
N ILE A 161 6.77 11.48 0.79
CA ILE A 161 6.76 10.34 -0.11
C ILE A 161 7.92 9.43 0.30
N PHE A 162 7.63 8.16 0.57
CA PHE A 162 8.66 7.15 0.80
C PHE A 162 8.99 6.43 -0.50
N ILE A 163 10.28 6.22 -0.76
CA ILE A 163 10.79 5.59 -1.98
C ILE A 163 11.78 4.50 -1.58
N ALA A 164 11.69 3.32 -2.20
CA ALA A 164 12.65 2.24 -1.99
C ALA A 164 13.97 2.56 -2.71
N GLU A 165 15.11 2.38 -2.04
CA GLU A 165 16.47 2.55 -2.57
C GLU A 165 17.31 1.29 -2.30
N ASP A 166 18.18 0.90 -3.23
CA ASP A 166 19.16 -0.19 -3.07
C ASP A 166 18.59 -1.44 -2.38
N THR A 167 17.53 -1.98 -2.97
CA THR A 167 16.68 -2.99 -2.34
C THR A 167 17.20 -4.41 -2.59
N GLU A 168 17.60 -5.09 -1.52
CA GLU A 168 17.79 -6.54 -1.53
C GLU A 168 16.43 -7.25 -1.34
N LEU A 169 16.27 -8.44 -1.94
CA LEU A 169 15.09 -9.26 -1.70
C LEU A 169 15.10 -9.83 -0.28
N ASP A 170 13.93 -9.91 0.33
CA ASP A 170 13.76 -10.65 1.57
C ASP A 170 14.13 -12.12 1.36
N ASN A 171 14.81 -12.73 2.34
CA ASN A 171 15.30 -14.11 2.23
C ASN A 171 14.14 -15.11 2.03
N ALA A 172 12.97 -14.87 2.62
CA ALA A 172 11.81 -15.74 2.43
C ALA A 172 11.26 -15.62 1.02
N PHE A 173 11.19 -14.41 0.46
CA PHE A 173 10.78 -14.20 -0.92
C PHE A 173 11.78 -14.82 -1.89
N ARG A 174 13.07 -14.60 -1.68
CA ARG A 174 14.15 -15.20 -2.47
C ARG A 174 14.07 -16.73 -2.48
N GLY A 175 13.86 -17.34 -1.32
CA GLY A 175 13.69 -18.80 -1.23
C GLY A 175 12.54 -19.33 -2.09
N LYS A 176 11.42 -18.59 -2.19
CA LYS A 176 10.31 -18.97 -3.09
C LYS A 176 10.67 -18.90 -4.57
N ILE A 177 11.54 -17.96 -4.96
CA ILE A 177 12.04 -17.87 -6.33
C ILE A 177 13.01 -19.03 -6.61
N ASP A 178 13.90 -19.33 -5.67
CA ASP A 178 14.84 -20.45 -5.77
C ASP A 178 14.09 -21.79 -5.90
N ASP A 179 13.00 -21.99 -5.15
CA ASP A 179 12.11 -23.16 -5.26
C ASP A 179 11.53 -23.34 -6.68
N ILE A 180 11.20 -22.25 -7.38
CA ILE A 180 10.68 -22.28 -8.76
C ILE A 180 11.80 -22.64 -9.73
N ILE A 181 12.96 -22.02 -9.58
CA ILE A 181 14.14 -22.28 -10.43
C ILE A 181 14.52 -23.77 -10.34
N GLU A 182 14.58 -24.33 -9.12
CA GLU A 182 14.87 -25.75 -8.91
C GLU A 182 13.85 -26.66 -9.60
N SER A 183 12.56 -26.32 -9.55
CA SER A 183 11.51 -27.07 -10.25
C SER A 183 11.67 -26.99 -11.78
N LEU A 184 12.03 -25.82 -12.32
CA LEU A 184 12.26 -25.64 -13.75
C LEU A 184 13.48 -26.42 -14.23
N ASP A 185 14.59 -26.38 -13.49
CA ASP A 185 15.81 -27.13 -13.80
C ASP A 185 15.59 -28.64 -13.84
N ARG A 186 14.62 -29.14 -13.06
CA ARG A 186 14.21 -30.55 -13.03
C ARG A 186 13.09 -30.89 -14.03
N ASN A 187 12.71 -29.98 -14.91
CA ASN A 187 11.59 -30.12 -15.85
C ASN A 187 10.23 -30.38 -15.17
N LEU A 188 10.04 -29.96 -13.93
CA LEU A 188 8.80 -30.10 -13.16
C LEU A 188 7.86 -28.90 -13.40
N THR A 189 7.41 -28.72 -14.65
CA THR A 189 6.68 -27.53 -15.09
C THR A 189 5.35 -27.28 -14.37
N ILE A 190 4.62 -28.34 -14.02
CA ILE A 190 3.36 -28.24 -13.25
C ILE A 190 3.64 -27.72 -11.84
N LEU A 191 4.71 -28.20 -11.20
CA LEU A 191 5.10 -27.78 -9.86
C LEU A 191 5.59 -26.33 -9.87
N ALA A 192 6.43 -25.95 -10.84
CA ALA A 192 6.89 -24.58 -11.02
C ALA A 192 5.72 -23.60 -11.20
N LYS A 193 4.72 -23.99 -12.00
CA LYS A 193 3.49 -23.19 -12.17
C LYS A 193 2.73 -23.03 -10.84
N TYR A 194 2.53 -24.11 -10.10
CA TYR A 194 1.86 -24.06 -8.80
C TYR A 194 2.61 -23.18 -7.77
N GLN A 195 3.94 -23.27 -7.75
CA GLN A 195 4.78 -22.44 -6.89
C GLN A 195 4.66 -20.95 -7.26
N ALA A 196 4.64 -20.63 -8.56
CA ALA A 196 4.41 -19.26 -9.03
C ALA A 196 3.03 -18.72 -8.62
N GLU A 197 1.97 -19.55 -8.72
CA GLU A 197 0.63 -19.17 -8.24
C GLU A 197 0.61 -18.92 -6.72
N CYS A 198 1.39 -19.69 -5.95
CA CYS A 198 1.55 -19.45 -4.51
C CYS A 198 2.27 -18.13 -4.21
N ILE A 199 3.27 -17.74 -5.01
CA ILE A 199 3.92 -16.42 -4.86
C ILE A 199 2.90 -15.30 -5.06
N ILE A 200 2.06 -15.36 -6.10
CA ILE A 200 1.05 -14.33 -6.35
C ILE A 200 0.04 -14.25 -5.20
N ARG A 201 -0.37 -15.40 -4.65
CA ARG A 201 -1.27 -15.45 -3.48
C ARG A 201 -0.64 -14.81 -2.24
N ASP A 202 0.63 -15.10 -1.97
CA ASP A 202 1.28 -14.73 -0.70
C ASP A 202 1.90 -13.32 -0.74
N TYR A 203 2.38 -12.89 -1.91
CA TYR A 203 3.07 -11.60 -2.12
C TYR A 203 2.30 -10.64 -3.03
N GLY A 204 1.10 -11.00 -3.48
CA GLY A 204 0.27 -10.15 -4.32
C GLY A 204 0.75 -10.07 -5.77
N THR A 205 0.14 -9.14 -6.52
CA THR A 205 0.38 -8.94 -7.95
C THR A 205 1.36 -7.81 -8.24
N HIS A 206 1.57 -6.93 -7.26
CA HIS A 206 2.38 -5.72 -7.38
C HIS A 206 3.33 -5.57 -6.19
N ILE A 207 4.31 -4.69 -6.34
CA ILE A 207 5.23 -4.28 -5.28
C ILE A 207 5.03 -2.80 -5.01
N VAL A 208 4.94 -2.42 -3.74
CA VAL A 208 4.91 -1.01 -3.36
C VAL A 208 6.34 -0.46 -3.36
N ASN A 209 6.78 0.13 -4.46
CA ASN A 209 8.11 0.73 -4.59
C ASN A 209 8.18 2.18 -4.06
N CYS A 210 7.03 2.84 -3.92
CA CYS A 210 6.90 4.11 -3.24
C CYS A 210 5.47 4.32 -2.76
N GLY A 211 5.31 5.11 -1.70
CA GLY A 211 4.00 5.31 -1.07
C GLY A 211 3.95 6.51 -0.14
N ASP A 212 2.72 6.98 0.09
CA ASP A 212 2.41 7.97 1.11
C ASP A 212 1.96 7.25 2.41
N PRO A 213 2.63 7.48 3.56
CA PRO A 213 2.27 6.86 4.83
C PRO A 213 0.82 7.08 5.25
N GLN A 214 0.24 8.23 4.88
CA GLN A 214 -1.07 8.64 5.35
C GLN A 214 -2.19 8.22 4.42
N LYS A 215 -1.86 7.75 3.22
CA LYS A 215 -2.86 7.55 2.16
C LYS A 215 -2.91 6.15 1.55
N GLN A 216 -1.99 5.24 1.91
CA GLN A 216 -1.80 3.93 1.24
C GLN A 216 -1.91 4.05 -0.29
N THR A 217 -1.63 5.25 -0.82
CA THR A 217 -1.75 5.55 -2.23
C THR A 217 -0.37 5.28 -2.77
N LEU A 218 -0.28 4.21 -3.57
CA LEU A 218 0.88 3.96 -4.42
C LEU A 218 1.16 5.24 -5.18
N CYS A 219 2.42 5.65 -5.31
CA CYS A 219 2.66 6.81 -6.17
C CYS A 219 2.05 6.50 -7.55
N PRO A 220 1.42 7.49 -8.21
CA PRO A 220 1.21 7.34 -9.64
C PRO A 220 2.58 7.04 -10.23
N PHE A 221 2.70 5.91 -10.95
CA PHE A 221 3.92 5.50 -11.63
C PHE A 221 4.57 6.74 -12.25
N VAL A 222 5.68 7.19 -11.67
CA VAL A 222 6.50 8.21 -12.29
C VAL A 222 7.11 7.50 -13.48
N PHE A 223 6.52 7.69 -14.66
CA PHE A 223 7.17 7.35 -15.91
C PHE A 223 8.50 8.11 -15.92
N TYR A 224 9.61 7.40 -15.70
CA TYR A 224 10.90 7.87 -16.21
C TYR A 224 10.78 7.82 -17.73
N ARG A 225 10.33 8.94 -18.32
CA ARG A 225 10.58 9.20 -19.71
C ARG A 225 12.11 9.29 -19.80
N ASN A 226 12.73 8.28 -20.40
CA ASN A 226 14.10 8.40 -20.87
C ASN A 226 14.16 9.64 -21.75
N ILE A 227 14.66 10.75 -21.20
CA ILE A 227 15.14 11.87 -21.98
C ILE A 227 16.61 11.57 -22.22
N TYR A 228 16.85 10.66 -23.17
CA TYR A 228 18.11 10.61 -23.90
C TYR A 228 17.78 10.69 -25.38
N SER A 229 18.15 11.86 -25.94
CA SER A 229 18.28 12.26 -27.35
C SER A 229 17.10 12.02 -28.28
#